data_AF-A0A9N9HVA2-F1
#
_entry.id   AF-A0A9N9HVA2-F1
#
_cell.length_a   1.000
_cell.length_b   1.000
_cell.length_c   1.000
_cell.angle_alpha   90.00
_cell.angle_beta   90.00
_cell.angle_gamma   90.00
#
_symmetry.space_group_name_H-M   'P 1'
#
loop_
_entity.id
_entity.type
_entity.pdbx_description
1 polymer ?
#
loop_
_entity_poly.entity_id
_entity_poly.type
_entity_poly.pdbx_seq_one_letter_code
_entity_poly.pdbx_strand_id
1 'polypeptide(L)'
;KLPFPKLTTLLVTSNLLTAITPSTFENMEVVDISNNNIGHLPPELGRITTIKTLLVEGNSFRVPRYTIVQAGTTAIMEYLRGKIPTS
;
A
#
# COMPACT_ATOMS: atom_id res chain seq x y z
N LYS A 1 -4.00 12.88 5.78
CA LYS A 1 -3.44 12.35 7.04
C LYS A 1 -4.57 12.17 8.04
N LEU A 2 -4.67 11.00 8.67
CA LEU A 2 -5.73 10.72 9.65
C LEU A 2 -5.48 11.47 10.97
N PRO A 3 -6.52 11.89 11.71
CA PRO A 3 -6.38 12.60 12.99
C PRO A 3 -5.97 11.70 14.16
N PHE A 4 -5.37 10.53 13.89
CA PHE A 4 -5.02 9.51 14.87
C PHE A 4 -3.50 9.29 14.88
N PRO A 5 -2.73 10.13 15.59
CA PRO A 5 -1.26 10.16 15.47
C PRO A 5 -0.57 8.90 16.02
N LYS A 6 -1.26 8.13 16.86
CA LYS A 6 -0.75 6.88 17.45
C LYS A 6 -1.21 5.62 16.70
N LEU A 7 -1.99 5.77 15.64
CA LEU A 7 -2.53 4.62 14.92
C LEU A 7 -1.43 3.98 14.07
N THR A 8 -1.15 2.71 14.34
CA THR A 8 -0.12 1.92 13.65
C THR A 8 -0.72 0.79 12.81
N THR A 9 -1.96 0.41 13.07
CA THR A 9 -2.64 -0.68 12.36
C THR A 9 -3.91 -0.15 11.71
N LEU A 10 -4.04 -0.34 10.41
CA LEU A 10 -5.23 -0.05 9.64
C LEU A 10 -5.69 -1.32 8.93
N LEU A 11 -6.89 -1.80 9.29
CA LEU A 11 -7.54 -2.94 8.66
C LEU A 11 -8.82 -2.45 7.99
N VAL A 12 -8.83 -2.44 6.66
CA VAL A 12 -9.97 -2.02 5.83
C VAL A 12 -10.23 -3.02 4.71
N THR A 13 -10.00 -4.30 5.02
CA THR A 13 -10.25 -5.46 4.16
C THR A 13 -11.71 -5.55 3.74
N SER A 14 -11.97 -6.02 2.51
CA SER A 14 -13.33 -6.28 2.01
C SER A 14 -14.24 -5.06 2.03
N ASN A 15 -13.73 -3.95 1.49
CA ASN A 15 -14.45 -2.68 1.37
C ASN A 15 -14.54 -2.23 -0.10
N LEU A 16 -15.02 -1.02 -0.32
CA LEU A 16 -15.24 -0.43 -1.65
C LEU A 16 -14.20 0.64 -2.00
N LEU A 17 -12.98 0.57 -1.46
CA LEU A 17 -11.94 1.55 -1.77
C LEU A 17 -11.54 1.45 -3.24
N THR A 18 -11.51 2.58 -3.93
CA THR A 18 -11.12 2.66 -5.35
C THR A 18 -9.76 3.33 -5.56
N ALA A 19 -9.29 4.08 -4.56
CA ALA A 19 -8.03 4.80 -4.58
C ALA A 19 -7.48 4.93 -3.16
N ILE A 20 -6.18 5.22 -3.08
CA ILE A 20 -5.47 5.44 -1.81
C ILE A 20 -4.57 6.67 -1.90
N THR A 21 -4.37 7.31 -0.75
CA THR A 21 -3.49 8.47 -0.62
C THR A 21 -2.30 8.08 0.27
N PRO A 22 -1.05 8.07 -0.23
CA PRO A 22 0.13 7.64 0.52
C PRO A 22 0.27 8.29 1.91
N SER A 23 0.01 9.59 2.02
CA SER A 23 0.12 10.34 3.28
C SER A 23 -0.84 9.89 4.39
N THR A 24 -1.83 9.04 4.06
CA THR A 24 -2.69 8.37 5.04
C THR A 24 -1.93 7.34 5.87
N PHE A 25 -0.85 6.76 5.33
CA PHE A 25 -0.16 5.61 5.91
C PHE A 25 1.21 5.93 6.54
N GLU A 26 1.63 7.20 6.60
CA GLU A 26 2.98 7.59 7.05
C GLU A 26 3.40 7.04 8.43
N ASN A 27 2.44 6.82 9.33
CA ASN A 27 2.68 6.32 10.70
C ASN A 27 2.25 4.85 10.89
N MET A 28 1.83 4.18 9.81
CA MET A 28 1.30 2.82 9.88
C MET A 28 2.41 1.79 9.79
N GLU A 29 2.32 0.76 10.62
CA GLU A 29 3.15 -0.44 10.55
C GLU A 29 2.44 -1.59 9.83
N VAL A 30 1.11 -1.68 9.98
CA VAL A 30 0.28 -2.72 9.37
C VAL A 30 -0.85 -2.06 8.60
N VAL A 31 -0.90 -2.33 7.31
CA VAL A 31 -1.94 -1.84 6.41
C VAL A 31 -2.52 -3.03 5.65
N ASP A 32 -3.78 -3.35 5.93
CA ASP A 32 -4.56 -4.29 5.14
C ASP A 32 -5.65 -3.54 4.38
N ILE A 33 -5.44 -3.43 3.06
CA ILE A 33 -6.35 -2.85 2.08
C ILE A 33 -6.74 -3.91 1.03
N SER A 34 -6.63 -5.19 1.38
CA SER A 34 -6.99 -6.30 0.50
C SER A 34 -8.49 -6.38 0.24
N ASN A 35 -8.89 -7.04 -0.83
CA ASN A 35 -10.28 -7.22 -1.27
C ASN A 35 -11.03 -5.89 -1.37
N ASN A 36 -10.43 -4.95 -2.11
CA ASN A 36 -11.04 -3.66 -2.45
C ASN A 36 -11.06 -3.53 -3.99
N ASN A 37 -11.29 -2.33 -4.53
CA ASN A 37 -11.28 -2.06 -5.96
C ASN A 37 -10.21 -1.01 -6.35
N ILE A 38 -9.06 -1.04 -5.69
CA ILE A 38 -7.97 -0.07 -5.92
C ILE A 38 -7.33 -0.33 -7.29
N GLY A 39 -7.41 0.67 -8.16
CA GLY A 39 -6.95 0.53 -9.56
C GLY A 39 -5.45 0.66 -9.77
N HIS A 40 -4.70 1.24 -8.82
CA HIS A 40 -3.24 1.34 -8.86
C HIS A 40 -2.65 1.54 -7.46
N LEU A 41 -1.40 1.10 -7.28
CA LEU A 41 -0.61 1.44 -6.09
C LEU A 41 0.33 2.62 -6.44
N PRO A 42 0.20 3.78 -5.76
CA PRO A 42 1.06 4.93 -6.00
C PRO A 42 2.51 4.64 -5.59
N PRO A 43 3.52 4.94 -6.43
CA PRO A 43 4.94 4.72 -6.13
C PRO A 43 5.43 5.34 -4.81
N GLU A 44 4.82 6.45 -4.40
CA GLU A 44 5.14 7.18 -3.17
C GLU A 44 4.93 6.34 -1.91
N LEU A 45 4.11 5.28 -1.95
CA LEU A 45 4.05 4.29 -0.86
C LEU A 45 5.43 3.70 -0.55
N GLY A 46 6.28 3.52 -1.56
CA GLY A 46 7.66 3.06 -1.38
C GLY A 46 8.50 3.99 -0.50
N ARG A 47 8.12 5.26 -0.28
CA ARG A 47 8.80 6.18 0.65
C ARG A 47 8.46 5.91 2.11
N ILE A 48 7.37 5.21 2.39
CA ILE A 48 6.85 4.99 3.74
C ILE A 48 7.58 3.78 4.35
N THR A 49 8.68 4.03 5.05
CA THR A 49 9.52 2.97 5.64
C THR A 49 8.97 2.38 6.94
N THR A 50 7.89 2.95 7.48
CA THR A 50 7.23 2.49 8.71
C THR A 50 6.40 1.24 8.49
N ILE A 51 5.89 1.01 7.27
CA ILE A 51 5.05 -0.14 6.93
C ILE A 51 5.90 -1.42 6.95
N LYS A 52 5.54 -2.33 7.86
CA LYS A 52 6.12 -3.67 8.01
C LYS A 52 5.27 -4.73 7.31
N THR A 53 3.95 -4.52 7.27
CA THR A 53 2.99 -5.42 6.62
C THR A 53 2.05 -4.63 5.71
N LEU A 54 2.02 -4.98 4.43
CA LEU A 54 1.14 -4.41 3.42
C LEU A 54 0.40 -5.52 2.68
N LEU A 55 -0.91 -5.64 2.89
CA LEU A 55 -1.78 -6.59 2.20
C LEU A 55 -2.65 -5.85 1.18
N VAL A 56 -2.52 -6.23 -0.08
CA VAL A 56 -3.13 -5.52 -1.23
C VAL A 56 -3.80 -6.48 -2.22
N GLU A 57 -3.87 -7.76 -1.90
CA GLU A 57 -4.49 -8.79 -2.75
C GLU A 57 -5.97 -8.50 -2.99
N GLY A 58 -6.54 -9.06 -4.07
CA GLY A 58 -7.96 -8.88 -4.38
C GLY A 58 -8.36 -7.46 -4.78
N ASN A 59 -7.41 -6.65 -5.29
CA ASN A 59 -7.67 -5.35 -5.90
C ASN A 59 -7.62 -5.40 -7.44
N SER A 60 -8.00 -4.32 -8.11
CA SER A 60 -8.13 -4.27 -9.58
C SER A 60 -6.86 -3.83 -10.33
N PHE A 61 -5.82 -3.42 -9.62
CA PHE A 61 -4.53 -3.09 -10.24
C PHE A 61 -3.87 -4.33 -10.87
N ARG A 62 -3.20 -4.12 -12.02
CA ARG A 62 -2.39 -5.16 -12.69
C ARG A 62 -0.89 -4.94 -12.52
N VAL A 63 -0.53 -3.79 -11.96
CA VAL A 63 0.83 -3.30 -11.77
C VAL A 63 0.91 -2.77 -10.33
N PRO A 64 1.80 -3.30 -9.46
CA PRO A 64 2.73 -4.42 -9.68
C PRO A 64 2.05 -5.73 -10.11
N ARG A 65 2.79 -6.58 -10.84
CA ARG A 65 2.30 -7.92 -11.24
C ARG A 65 2.04 -8.76 -10.01
N TYR A 66 1.11 -9.72 -10.13
CA TYR A 66 0.73 -10.60 -9.03
C TYR A 66 1.91 -11.33 -8.37
N THR A 67 2.94 -11.72 -9.13
CA THR A 67 4.14 -12.36 -8.58
C THR A 67 4.91 -11.47 -7.58
N ILE A 68 4.91 -10.15 -7.79
CA ILE A 68 5.52 -9.19 -6.86
C ILE A 68 4.66 -9.07 -5.60
N VAL A 69 3.33 -9.08 -5.76
CA VAL A 69 2.40 -9.04 -4.62
C VAL A 69 2.57 -10.29 -3.76
N GLN A 70 2.61 -11.48 -4.36
CA GLN A 70 2.83 -12.75 -3.65
C GLN A 70 4.20 -12.84 -2.96
N ALA A 71 5.22 -12.17 -3.51
CA ALA A 71 6.54 -12.10 -2.87
C ALA A 71 6.52 -11.27 -1.56
N GLY A 72 5.40 -10.59 -1.26
CA GLY A 72 5.13 -9.97 0.02
C GLY A 72 5.55 -8.50 0.11
N THR A 73 5.40 -7.94 1.31
CA THR A 73 5.56 -6.50 1.59
C THR A 73 6.88 -5.94 1.06
N THR A 74 8.01 -6.59 1.32
CA THR A 74 9.34 -6.09 0.91
C THR A 74 9.43 -5.93 -0.60
N ALA A 75 9.00 -6.93 -1.36
CA ALA A 75 9.04 -6.90 -2.82
C ALA A 75 8.12 -5.81 -3.39
N ILE A 76 6.93 -5.64 -2.82
CA ILE A 76 6.00 -4.56 -3.20
C ILE A 76 6.66 -3.19 -2.95
N MET A 77 7.23 -2.98 -1.76
CA MET A 77 7.83 -1.69 -1.38
C MET A 77 9.07 -1.36 -2.21
N GLU A 78 9.91 -2.35 -2.51
CA GLU A 78 11.05 -2.21 -3.42
C GLU A 78 10.60 -1.85 -4.85
N TYR A 79 9.59 -2.56 -5.36
CA TYR A 79 9.03 -2.27 -6.67
C TYR A 79 8.51 -0.83 -6.76
N LEU A 80 7.72 -0.39 -5.77
CA LEU A 80 7.15 0.96 -5.73
C LEU A 80 8.25 2.02 -5.62
N ARG A 81 9.27 1.79 -4.79
CA ARG A 81 10.43 2.68 -4.64
C ARG A 81 11.18 2.86 -5.97
N GLY A 82 11.36 1.78 -6.74
CA GLY A 82 11.99 1.81 -8.06
C GLY A 82 11.17 2.51 -9.15
N LYS A 83 9.90 2.87 -8.88
CA LYS A 83 9.01 3.59 -9.81
C LYS A 83 8.82 5.06 -9.47
N ILE A 84 9.44 5.56 -8.40
CA ILE A 84 9.41 6.98 -8.06
C ILE A 84 10.20 7.73 -9.15
N PRO A 85 9.58 8.72 -9.84
CA PRO A 85 10.30 9.53 -10.82
C PRO A 85 11.52 10.19 -10.17
N THR A 86 12.70 9.95 -10.75
CA THR A 86 13.90 10.72 -10.45
C THR A 86 13.86 11.95 -11.35
N SER A 87 13.61 13.10 -10.73
CA SER A 87 13.69 14.42 -11.36
C SER A 87 15.13 14.76 -11.72
#